data_AF-A0A0Q0DR45-F1
#
_entry.id   AF-A0A0Q0DR45-F1
#
_cell.length_a   1.000
_cell.length_b   1.000
_cell.length_c   1.000
_cell.angle_alpha   90.00
_cell.angle_beta   90.00
_cell.angle_gamma   90.00
#
_symmetry.space_group_name_H-M   'P 1'
#
loop_
_entity.id
_entity.type
_entity.pdbx_description
1 polymer ?
#
loop_
_entity_poly.entity_id
_entity_poly.type
_entity_poly.pdbx_seq_one_letter_code
_entity_poly.pdbx_strand_id
1 'polypeptide(L)'
;MNSIALDITCLTPLPYHQQVVDYLKTSEPAVWNWASSLGVRQEHAQDVRAQLLRDTYRLSPETHPDAYQACETALRRLHIQAPATLYQAGDGAMNASLHYLAGEAHVVFYGPILERLDAQELLALLGHELAHYRL
;
A
#
# COMPACT_ATOMS: atom_id res chain seq x y z
N MET A 1 3.87 -25.64 -12.63
CA MET A 1 4.33 -25.13 -11.32
C MET A 1 3.14 -25.14 -10.39
N ASN A 2 3.16 -25.91 -9.30
CA ASN A 2 2.04 -25.98 -8.36
C ASN A 2 1.84 -24.60 -7.73
N SER A 3 0.68 -24.00 -7.97
CA SER A 3 0.23 -22.81 -7.25
C SER A 3 -0.13 -23.25 -5.84
N ILE A 4 0.78 -23.07 -4.88
CA ILE A 4 0.43 -23.13 -3.46
C ILE A 4 -0.55 -21.98 -3.24
N ALA A 5 -1.83 -22.29 -3.02
CA ALA A 5 -2.78 -21.29 -2.57
C ALA A 5 -2.32 -20.84 -1.18
N LEU A 6 -1.85 -19.60 -1.08
CA LEU A 6 -1.51 -19.01 0.21
C LEU A 6 -2.82 -18.86 0.98
N ASP A 7 -2.91 -19.46 2.16
CA ASP A 7 -4.01 -19.18 3.07
C ASP A 7 -3.81 -17.79 3.68
N ILE A 8 -4.36 -16.79 3.01
CA ILE A 8 -4.28 -15.40 3.44
C ILE A 8 -5.31 -15.04 4.53
N THR A 9 -6.10 -16.01 5.01
CA THR A 9 -7.05 -15.75 6.12
C THR A 9 -6.33 -15.49 7.44
N CYS A 10 -5.06 -15.91 7.55
CA CYS A 10 -4.20 -15.59 8.69
C CYS A 10 -3.71 -14.14 8.71
N LEU A 11 -3.86 -13.38 7.62
CA LEU A 11 -3.51 -11.97 7.56
C LEU A 11 -4.60 -11.14 8.24
N THR A 12 -4.47 -10.99 9.55
CA THR A 12 -5.31 -10.14 10.39
C THR A 12 -4.45 -9.12 11.15
N PRO A 13 -4.98 -7.94 11.49
CA PRO A 13 -4.26 -6.99 12.35
C PRO A 13 -3.78 -7.65 13.64
N LEU A 14 -2.58 -7.26 14.10
CA LEU A 14 -2.03 -7.77 15.35
C LEU A 14 -2.96 -7.42 16.53
N PRO A 15 -3.02 -8.27 17.59
CA PRO A 15 -3.86 -8.00 18.76
C PRO A 15 -3.64 -6.61 19.36
N TYR A 16 -2.39 -6.12 19.37
CA TYR A 16 -2.07 -4.78 19.83
C TYR A 16 -2.77 -3.68 19.02
N HIS A 17 -2.79 -3.78 17.69
CA HIS A 17 -3.48 -2.80 16.83
C HIS A 17 -4.98 -2.79 17.09
N GLN A 18 -5.58 -3.97 17.29
CA GLN A 18 -7.01 -4.06 17.63
C GLN A 18 -7.30 -3.41 18.98
N GLN A 19 -6.45 -3.63 19.99
CA GLN A 19 -6.57 -2.99 21.31
C GLN A 19 -6.45 -1.46 21.23
N VAL A 20 -5.55 -0.94 20.39
CA VAL A 20 -5.43 0.51 20.15
C VAL A 20 -6.71 1.07 19.52
N VAL A 21 -7.27 0.39 18.52
CA VAL A 21 -8.54 0.78 17.91
C VAL A 21 -9.67 0.79 18.93
N ASP A 22 -9.78 -0.25 19.75
CA ASP A 22 -10.84 -0.38 20.76
C ASP A 22 -10.70 0.69 21.85
N TYR A 23 -9.46 0.98 22.27
CA TYR A 23 -9.17 2.06 23.20
C TYR A 23 -9.57 3.42 22.63
N LEU A 24 -9.21 3.74 21.38
CA LEU A 24 -9.56 5.03 20.77
C LEU A 24 -11.08 5.19 20.62
N LYS A 25 -11.79 4.12 20.23
CA LYS A 25 -13.26 4.15 20.14
C LYS A 25 -13.94 4.36 21.50
N THR A 26 -13.36 3.81 22.57
CA THR A 26 -13.97 3.82 23.90
C THR A 26 -13.60 5.07 24.70
N SER A 27 -12.31 5.42 24.73
CA SER A 27 -11.75 6.51 25.52
C SER A 27 -11.83 7.86 24.80
N GLU A 28 -11.75 7.87 23.47
CA GLU A 28 -11.70 9.09 22.65
C GLU A 28 -12.76 9.12 21.52
N PRO A 29 -14.06 8.82 21.82
CA PRO A 29 -15.08 8.63 20.78
C PRO A 29 -15.31 9.86 19.91
N ALA A 30 -15.19 11.07 20.47
CA ALA A 30 -15.34 12.30 19.71
C ALA A 30 -14.24 12.45 18.64
N VAL A 31 -12.98 12.19 19.02
CA VAL A 31 -11.84 12.23 18.10
C VAL A 31 -11.96 11.13 17.05
N TRP A 32 -12.33 9.91 17.46
CA TRP A 32 -12.53 8.79 16.54
C TRP A 32 -13.61 9.10 15.49
N ASN A 33 -14.75 9.63 15.91
CA ASN A 33 -15.86 9.96 15.01
C ASN A 33 -15.51 11.10 14.05
N TRP A 34 -14.80 12.12 14.53
CA TRP A 34 -14.31 13.21 13.68
C TRP A 34 -13.31 12.67 12.63
N ALA A 35 -12.29 11.92 13.05
CA ALA A 35 -11.25 11.40 12.16
C ALA A 35 -11.80 10.39 11.14
N SER A 36 -12.80 9.60 11.52
CA SER A 36 -13.47 8.64 10.63
C SER A 36 -14.60 9.26 9.79
N SER A 37 -14.85 10.56 9.91
CA SER A 37 -15.86 11.26 9.11
C SER A 37 -15.48 11.30 7.62
N LEU A 38 -16.48 11.28 6.74
CA LEU A 38 -16.24 11.30 5.29
C LEU A 38 -15.48 12.55 4.83
N GLY A 39 -15.78 13.72 5.41
CA GLY A 39 -15.12 14.98 5.05
C GLY A 39 -13.63 14.96 5.33
N VAL A 40 -13.24 14.58 6.56
CA VAL A 40 -11.82 14.51 6.97
C VAL A 40 -11.06 13.47 6.13
N ARG A 41 -11.67 12.32 5.84
CA ARG A 41 -11.04 11.31 4.97
C ARG A 41 -10.85 11.78 3.53
N GLN A 42 -11.79 12.56 3.00
CA GLN A 42 -11.69 13.10 1.64
C GLN A 42 -10.61 14.18 1.54
N GLU A 43 -10.54 15.09 2.52
CA GLU A 43 -9.49 16.11 2.62
C GLU A 43 -8.10 15.45 2.72
N HIS A 44 -7.94 14.50 3.65
CA HIS A 44 -6.69 13.74 3.78
C HIS A 44 -6.31 13.02 2.47
N ALA A 45 -7.28 12.43 1.77
CA ALA A 45 -7.02 11.77 0.50
C ALA A 45 -6.56 12.75 -0.60
N GLN A 46 -7.07 13.98 -0.61
CA GLN A 46 -6.62 15.02 -1.52
C GLN A 46 -5.19 15.46 -1.21
N ASP A 47 -4.86 15.64 0.08
CA ASP A 47 -3.52 16.02 0.52
C ASP A 47 -2.48 14.96 0.14
N VAL A 48 -2.78 13.68 0.40
CA VAL A 48 -1.91 12.56 0.03
C VAL A 48 -1.70 12.52 -1.48
N ARG A 49 -2.75 12.64 -2.29
CA ARG A 49 -2.61 12.68 -3.76
C ARG A 49 -1.77 13.86 -4.22
N ALA A 50 -2.00 15.05 -3.64
CA ALA A 50 -1.23 16.24 -3.98
C ALA A 50 0.25 16.07 -3.60
N GLN A 51 0.55 15.43 -2.47
CA GLN A 51 1.92 15.11 -2.07
C GLN A 51 2.57 14.11 -3.04
N LEU A 52 1.89 13.01 -3.37
CA LEU A 52 2.40 12.03 -4.33
C LEU A 52 2.73 12.68 -5.69
N LEU A 53 1.85 13.55 -6.19
CA LEU A 53 2.09 14.25 -7.46
C LEU A 53 3.27 15.24 -7.42
N ARG A 54 3.59 15.80 -6.25
CA ARG A 54 4.72 16.73 -6.09
C ARG A 54 6.05 16.01 -5.94
N ASP A 55 6.07 14.95 -5.13
CA ASP A 55 7.32 14.38 -4.64
C ASP A 55 7.75 13.11 -5.41
N THR A 56 6.90 12.62 -6.30
CA THR A 56 7.13 11.37 -7.02
C THR A 56 6.78 11.47 -8.51
N TYR A 57 7.37 10.58 -9.29
CA TYR A 57 6.98 10.31 -10.66
C TYR A 57 6.12 9.05 -10.73
N ARG A 58 4.97 9.12 -11.41
CA ARG A 58 4.09 7.96 -11.62
C ARG A 58 4.68 7.05 -12.70
N LEU A 59 4.88 5.77 -12.36
CA LEU A 59 5.32 4.76 -13.32
C LEU A 59 4.19 4.36 -14.27
N SER A 60 4.54 4.06 -15.51
CA SER A 60 3.59 3.59 -16.52
C SER A 60 3.80 2.09 -16.82
N PRO A 61 2.74 1.32 -17.10
CA PRO A 61 2.86 -0.09 -17.48
C PRO A 61 3.69 -0.32 -18.75
N GLU A 62 3.73 0.65 -19.66
CA GLU A 62 4.47 0.57 -20.92
C GLU A 62 5.98 0.71 -20.71
N THR A 63 6.38 1.51 -19.71
CA THR A 63 7.78 1.81 -19.41
C THR A 63 8.35 0.93 -18.29
N HIS A 64 7.50 0.44 -17.39
CA HIS A 64 7.87 -0.39 -16.24
C HIS A 64 7.01 -1.66 -16.16
N PRO A 65 6.99 -2.50 -17.22
CA PRO A 65 6.10 -3.66 -17.28
C PRO A 65 6.37 -4.68 -16.18
N ASP A 66 7.63 -4.91 -15.81
CA ASP A 66 8.01 -5.89 -14.80
C ASP A 66 7.49 -5.52 -13.41
N ALA A 67 7.54 -4.23 -13.05
CA ALA A 67 7.01 -3.73 -11.79
C ALA A 67 5.48 -3.89 -11.71
N TYR A 68 4.78 -3.56 -12.80
CA TYR A 68 3.33 -3.75 -12.87
C TYR A 68 2.94 -5.24 -12.88
N GLN A 69 3.70 -6.11 -13.54
CA GLN A 69 3.47 -7.56 -13.52
C GLN A 69 3.65 -8.15 -12.11
N ALA A 70 4.67 -7.70 -11.37
CA ALA A 70 4.87 -8.09 -9.98
C ALA A 70 3.72 -7.58 -9.10
N CYS A 71 3.30 -6.33 -9.28
CA CYS A 71 2.18 -5.72 -8.55
C CYS A 71 0.86 -6.49 -8.79
N GLU A 72 0.50 -6.75 -10.04
CA GLU A 72 -0.68 -7.55 -10.43
C GLU A 72 -0.64 -8.96 -9.83
N THR A 73 0.53 -9.58 -9.79
CA THR A 73 0.70 -10.90 -9.18
C THR A 73 0.47 -10.85 -7.67
N ALA A 74 0.99 -9.83 -7.00
CA ALA A 74 0.79 -9.62 -5.56
C ALA A 74 -0.68 -9.33 -5.23
N LEU A 75 -1.34 -8.40 -5.94
CA LEU A 75 -2.77 -8.10 -5.77
C LEU A 75 -3.64 -9.36 -5.91
N ARG A 76 -3.38 -10.18 -6.93
CA ARG A 76 -4.11 -11.43 -7.17
C ARG A 76 -3.93 -12.43 -6.02
N ARG A 77 -2.70 -12.60 -5.53
CA ARG A 77 -2.39 -13.52 -4.43
C ARG A 77 -2.96 -13.06 -3.10
N LEU A 78 -3.06 -11.75 -2.89
CA LEU A 78 -3.63 -11.13 -1.68
C LEU A 78 -5.15 -10.91 -1.76
N HIS A 79 -5.76 -11.27 -2.90
CA HIS A 79 -7.19 -11.06 -3.18
C HIS A 79 -7.63 -9.59 -3.03
N ILE A 80 -6.79 -8.65 -3.47
CA ILE A 80 -7.08 -7.21 -3.47
C ILE A 80 -7.67 -6.84 -4.84
N GLN A 81 -8.84 -6.19 -4.83
CA GLN A 81 -9.55 -5.74 -6.04
C GLN A 81 -9.33 -4.26 -6.35
N ALA A 82 -8.73 -3.51 -5.42
CA ALA A 82 -8.46 -2.09 -5.61
C ALA A 82 -7.41 -1.86 -6.70
N PRO A 83 -7.55 -0.82 -7.53
CA PRO A 83 -6.49 -0.42 -8.45
C PRO A 83 -5.23 -0.02 -7.67
N ALA A 84 -4.08 -0.43 -8.19
CA ALA A 84 -2.79 -0.01 -7.67
C ALA A 84 -2.09 0.96 -8.63
N THR A 85 -1.48 2.01 -8.08
CA THR A 85 -0.59 2.91 -8.82
C THR A 85 0.80 2.87 -8.21
N LEU A 86 1.81 2.71 -9.07
CA LEU A 86 3.21 2.68 -8.67
C LEU A 86 3.88 4.03 -8.95
N TYR A 87 4.73 4.46 -8.03
CA TYR A 87 5.49 5.71 -8.10
C TYR A 87 6.96 5.49 -7.77
N GLN A 88 7.82 6.36 -8.30
CA GLN A 88 9.22 6.45 -7.94
C GLN A 88 9.49 7.83 -7.32
N ALA A 89 10.01 7.86 -6.10
CA ALA A 89 10.51 9.06 -5.46
C ALA A 89 11.86 9.47 -6.05
N GLY A 90 12.19 10.77 -5.98
CA GLY A 90 13.35 11.36 -6.63
C GLY A 90 14.71 10.80 -6.17
N ASP A 91 15.00 10.82 -4.88
CA ASP A 91 16.26 10.29 -4.32
C ASP A 91 16.01 9.75 -2.89
N GLY A 92 16.91 8.91 -2.39
CA GLY A 92 16.84 8.35 -1.04
C GLY A 92 17.43 6.95 -0.90
N ALA A 93 17.44 6.45 0.33
CA ALA A 93 17.78 5.07 0.61
C ALA A 93 16.74 4.11 0.01
N MET A 94 17.18 2.88 -0.30
CA MET A 94 16.27 1.82 -0.79
C MET A 94 15.14 1.59 0.22
N ASN A 95 13.91 1.84 -0.21
CA ASN A 95 12.72 1.61 0.58
C ASN A 95 11.48 1.51 -0.31
N ALA A 96 10.36 1.05 0.25
CA ALA A 96 9.05 1.21 -0.34
C ALA A 96 8.02 1.58 0.73
N SER A 97 6.90 2.13 0.31
CA SER A 97 5.77 2.40 1.20
C SER A 97 4.44 2.26 0.47
N LEU A 98 3.43 1.79 1.19
CA LEU A 98 2.02 1.90 0.79
C LEU A 98 1.39 3.18 1.36
N HIS A 99 0.80 3.98 0.49
CA HIS A 99 -0.14 5.03 0.85
C HIS A 99 -1.57 4.51 0.63
N TYR A 100 -2.29 4.28 1.73
CA TYR A 100 -3.67 3.80 1.69
C TYR A 100 -4.63 4.96 1.40
N LEU A 101 -5.41 4.84 0.33
CA LEU A 101 -6.59 5.65 0.08
C LEU A 101 -7.80 4.72 -0.01
N ALA A 102 -8.96 5.16 0.47
CA ALA A 102 -10.16 4.31 0.46
C ALA A 102 -10.48 3.86 -0.98
N GLY A 103 -10.33 2.57 -1.26
CA GLY A 103 -10.56 1.98 -2.58
C GLY A 103 -9.40 2.05 -3.57
N GLU A 104 -8.23 2.59 -3.19
CA GLU A 104 -7.06 2.73 -4.08
C GLU A 104 -5.76 2.40 -3.33
N ALA A 105 -4.83 1.70 -3.96
CA ALA A 105 -3.50 1.42 -3.43
C ALA A 105 -2.46 2.26 -4.17
N HIS A 106 -1.59 2.95 -3.44
CA HIS A 106 -0.48 3.72 -4.01
C HIS A 106 0.82 3.23 -3.41
N VAL A 107 1.72 2.67 -4.22
CA VAL A 107 3.03 2.20 -3.74
C VAL A 107 4.10 3.12 -4.27
N VAL A 108 4.97 3.61 -3.37
CA VAL A 108 6.10 4.46 -3.70
C VAL A 108 7.39 3.68 -3.49
N PHE A 109 8.26 3.66 -4.50
CA PHE A 109 9.62 3.18 -4.38
C PHE A 109 10.58 4.33 -4.11
N TYR A 110 11.58 4.09 -3.27
CA TYR A 110 12.65 5.03 -2.93
C TYR A 110 14.00 4.42 -3.27
N GLY A 111 14.90 5.24 -3.83
CA GLY A 111 16.21 4.78 -4.27
C GLY A 111 16.13 3.73 -5.40
N PRO A 112 17.21 2.97 -5.63
CA PRO A 112 17.37 2.11 -6.80
C PRO A 112 16.71 0.72 -6.64
N ILE A 113 15.46 0.66 -6.15
CA ILE A 113 14.73 -0.61 -5.95
C ILE A 113 14.56 -1.37 -7.28
N LEU A 114 14.08 -0.68 -8.32
CA LEU A 114 13.79 -1.28 -9.62
C LEU A 114 15.05 -1.72 -10.39
N GLU A 115 16.20 -1.15 -10.04
CA GLU A 115 17.50 -1.47 -10.65
C GLU A 115 18.21 -2.63 -9.96
N ARG A 116 17.92 -2.86 -8.68
CA ARG A 116 18.69 -3.79 -7.83
C ARG A 116 17.95 -5.06 -7.47
N LEU A 117 16.64 -5.00 -7.32
CA LEU A 117 15.86 -6.18 -6.97
C LEU A 117 15.56 -6.99 -8.23
N ASP A 118 15.72 -8.31 -8.12
CA ASP A 118 15.23 -9.21 -9.15
C ASP A 118 13.70 -9.34 -9.12
N ALA A 119 13.15 -10.10 -10.07
CA ALA A 119 11.70 -10.27 -10.19
C ALA A 119 11.04 -10.94 -8.96
N GLN A 120 11.74 -11.87 -8.28
CA GLN A 120 11.22 -12.54 -7.09
C GLN A 120 11.28 -11.62 -5.87
N GLU A 121 12.39 -10.89 -5.72
CA GLU A 121 12.59 -9.92 -4.64
C GLU A 121 11.62 -8.74 -4.75
N LEU A 122 11.43 -8.20 -5.95
CA LEU A 122 10.46 -7.13 -6.20
C LEU A 122 9.02 -7.60 -5.92
N LEU A 123 8.69 -8.84 -6.32
CA LEU A 123 7.39 -9.44 -6.00
C LEU A 123 7.21 -9.63 -4.49
N ALA A 124 8.24 -10.05 -3.77
CA ALA A 124 8.19 -10.20 -2.31
C ALA A 124 8.00 -8.85 -1.62
N LEU A 125 8.74 -7.82 -2.04
CA LEU A 125 8.59 -6.45 -1.54
C LEU A 125 7.18 -5.91 -1.80
N LEU A 126 6.68 -6.00 -3.04
CA LEU A 126 5.33 -5.58 -3.37
C LEU A 126 4.27 -6.38 -2.62
N GLY A 127 4.49 -7.69 -2.41
CA GLY A 127 3.64 -8.53 -1.58
C GLY A 127 3.59 -8.04 -0.13
N HIS A 128 4.73 -7.62 0.43
CA HIS A 128 4.79 -7.03 1.77
C HIS A 128 4.03 -5.70 1.82
N GLU A 129 4.33 -4.75 0.93
CA GLU A 129 3.70 -3.43 0.94
C GLU A 129 2.18 -3.50 0.70
N LEU A 130 1.74 -4.33 -0.26
CA LEU A 130 0.31 -4.50 -0.55
C LEU A 130 -0.42 -5.28 0.54
N ALA A 131 0.26 -6.07 1.37
CA ALA A 131 -0.39 -6.70 2.52
C ALA A 131 -0.88 -5.66 3.54
N HIS A 132 -0.21 -4.50 3.65
CA HIS A 132 -0.68 -3.37 4.47
C HIS A 132 -2.00 -2.77 3.97
N TYR A 133 -2.45 -3.06 2.75
CA TYR A 133 -3.77 -2.63 2.29
C TYR A 133 -4.90 -3.46 2.94
N ARG A 134 -4.60 -4.71 3.30
CA ARG A 134 -5.55 -5.65 3.88
C ARG A 134 -5.60 -5.56 5.42
N LEU A 135 -4.49 -5.15 6.02
CA LEU A 135 -4.27 -5.06 7.47
C LEU A 135 -4.60 -3.66 7.99
#